data_AF-A0A1E4FKE8-F1
#
_entry.id   AF-A0A1E4FKE8-F1
#
_cell.length_a   1.000
_cell.length_b   1.000
_cell.length_c   1.000
_cell.angle_alpha   90.00
_cell.angle_beta   90.00
_cell.angle_gamma   90.00
#
_symmetry.space_group_name_H-M   'P 1'
#
loop_
_entity.id
_entity.type
_entity.pdbx_description
1 polymer ?
#
loop_
_entity_poly.entity_id
_entity_poly.type
_entity_poly.pdbx_seq_one_letter_code
_entity_poly.pdbx_strand_id
1 'polypeptide(L)'
;MTENEQIHAAYLEAERLRTDPALANALISLRRDALEQLAQIDATETDKIRDAQASVRAIDGLTTHIAHAILRWKALPPDQRAEITG
;
A
#
# COMPACT_ATOMS: atom_id res chain seq x y z
N MET A 1 -22.87 3.25 -8.78
CA MET A 1 -21.57 2.62 -9.05
C MET A 1 -21.64 1.18 -8.57
N THR A 2 -21.48 0.21 -9.47
CA THR A 2 -21.49 -1.23 -9.16
C THR A 2 -20.22 -1.62 -8.39
N GLU A 3 -20.20 -2.80 -7.77
CA GLU A 3 -19.00 -3.30 -7.08
C GLU A 3 -17.82 -3.45 -8.05
N ASN A 4 -18.05 -3.96 -9.26
CA ASN A 4 -16.98 -4.14 -10.24
C ASN A 4 -16.44 -2.79 -10.76
N GLU A 5 -17.28 -1.76 -10.89
CA GLU A 5 -16.83 -0.39 -11.19
C GLU A 5 -15.95 0.18 -10.07
N GLN A 6 -16.27 -0.09 -8.81
CA GLN A 6 -15.43 0.30 -7.66
C GLN A 6 -14.07 -0.40 -7.69
N ILE A 7 -14.04 -1.70 -8.02
CA ILE A 7 -12.80 -2.46 -8.16
C ILE A 7 -11.94 -1.90 -9.29
N HIS A 8 -12.55 -1.56 -10.44
CA HIS A 8 -11.83 -0.96 -11.56
C HIS A 8 -11.23 0.40 -11.20
N ALA A 9 -12.01 1.28 -10.56
CA ALA A 9 -11.53 2.59 -10.12
C ALA A 9 -10.37 2.48 -9.12
N ALA A 10 -10.48 1.56 -8.14
CA ALA A 10 -9.41 1.29 -7.19
C ALA A 10 -8.14 0.73 -7.87
N TYR A 11 -8.29 -0.11 -8.90
CA TYR A 11 -7.18 -0.61 -9.71
C TYR A 11 -6.45 0.50 -10.45
N LEU A 12 -7.17 1.40 -11.13
CA LEU A 12 -6.56 2.50 -11.89
C LEU A 12 -5.74 3.40 -10.97
N GLU A 13 -6.29 3.75 -9.81
CA GLU A 13 -5.57 4.56 -8.82
C GLU A 13 -4.37 3.81 -8.23
N ALA A 14 -4.52 2.51 -7.94
CA ALA A 14 -3.41 1.69 -7.45
C ALA A 14 -2.28 1.56 -8.49
N GLU A 15 -2.58 1.41 -9.78
CA GLU A 15 -1.57 1.42 -10.85
C GLU A 15 -0.87 2.77 -10.96
N ARG A 16 -1.63 3.87 -10.86
CA ARG A 16 -1.08 5.23 -10.85
C ARG A 16 -0.11 5.41 -9.68
N LEU A 17 -0.54 5.06 -8.47
CA LEU A 17 0.30 5.14 -7.26
C LEU A 17 1.52 4.23 -7.34
N ARG A 18 1.36 2.99 -7.81
CA ARG A 18 2.47 2.02 -7.96
C ARG A 18 3.56 2.51 -8.92
N THR A 19 3.18 3.24 -9.96
CA THR A 19 4.09 3.74 -10.99
C THR A 19 4.59 5.15 -10.71
N ASP A 20 4.12 5.80 -9.66
CA ASP A 20 4.57 7.13 -9.23
C ASP A 20 5.95 7.04 -8.55
N PRO A 21 7.01 7.56 -9.19
CA PRO A 21 8.36 7.49 -8.63
C PRO A 21 8.53 8.36 -7.38
N ALA A 22 7.77 9.46 -7.26
CA ALA A 22 7.84 10.32 -6.09
C ALA A 22 7.25 9.62 -4.86
N LEU A 23 6.11 8.94 -5.03
CA LEU A 23 5.51 8.13 -3.98
C LEU A 23 6.43 6.96 -3.58
N ALA A 24 6.97 6.24 -4.56
CA ALA A 24 7.88 5.12 -4.28
C ALA A 24 9.09 5.57 -3.45
N ASN A 25 9.73 6.68 -3.84
CA ASN A 25 10.85 7.25 -3.10
C ASN A 25 10.46 7.70 -1.69
N ALA A 26 9.31 8.37 -1.55
CA ALA A 26 8.80 8.81 -0.25
C ALA A 26 8.55 7.62 0.69
N LEU A 27 7.95 6.54 0.21
CA LEU A 27 7.69 5.34 1.01
C LEU A 27 8.99 4.65 1.44
N ILE A 28 10.00 4.58 0.55
CA ILE A 28 11.32 4.03 0.87
C ILE A 28 11.99 4.88 1.96
N SER A 29 11.99 6.21 1.82
CA SER A 29 12.56 7.11 2.82
C SER A 29 11.85 6.99 4.16
N LEU A 30 10.51 7.05 4.19
CA LEU A 30 9.73 6.91 5.42
C LEU A 30 10.00 5.57 6.12
N ARG A 31 10.08 4.48 5.35
CA ARG A 31 10.35 3.14 5.90
C ARG A 31 11.74 3.07 6.51
N ARG A 32 12.75 3.60 5.81
CA ARG A 32 14.13 3.67 6.31
C ARG A 32 14.18 4.49 7.60
N ASP A 33 13.62 5.69 7.60
CA ASP A 33 13.68 6.60 8.74
C ASP A 33 12.96 5.98 9.96
N ALA A 34 11.84 5.28 9.76
CA ALA A 34 11.14 4.56 10.83
C ALA A 34 11.96 3.39 11.40
N LEU A 35 12.69 2.66 10.55
CA LEU A 35 13.58 1.57 10.98
C LEU A 35 14.82 2.11 11.71
N GLU A 36 15.39 3.22 11.25
CA GLU A 36 16.51 3.89 11.91
C GLU A 36 16.10 4.41 13.29
N GLN A 37 14.92 5.03 13.40
CA GLN A 37 14.36 5.42 14.70
C GLN A 37 14.16 4.22 15.61
N LEU A 38 13.57 3.13 15.12
CA LEU A 38 13.38 1.91 15.89
C LEU A 38 14.70 1.34 16.43
N ALA A 39 15.76 1.38 15.63
CA ALA A 39 17.09 0.90 16.02
C ALA A 39 17.78 1.76 17.10
N GLN A 40 17.36 3.01 17.27
CA GLN A 40 17.91 3.93 18.27
C GLN A 40 17.16 3.90 19.61
N ILE A 41 16.00 3.25 19.68
CA ILE A 41 15.21 3.16 20.91
C ILE A 41 15.88 2.17 21.88
N ASP A 42 16.02 2.57 23.14
CA ASP A 42 16.49 1.69 24.20
C ASP A 42 15.56 0.47 24.34
N ALA A 43 16.15 -0.73 24.47
CA ALA A 43 15.40 -1.98 24.49
C ALA A 43 14.38 -2.09 25.64
N THR A 44 14.54 -1.28 26.69
CA THR A 44 13.61 -1.22 27.83
C THR A 44 12.39 -0.32 27.57
N GLU A 45 12.45 0.54 26.57
CA GLU A 45 11.40 1.51 26.21
C GLU A 45 10.31 0.87 25.33
N THR A 46 9.66 -0.16 25.87
CA THR A 46 8.76 -1.05 25.13
C THR A 46 7.58 -0.34 24.43
N ASP A 47 7.05 0.74 25.00
CA ASP A 47 5.96 1.50 24.38
C ASP A 47 6.44 2.27 23.14
N LYS A 48 7.63 2.90 23.21
CA LYS A 48 8.23 3.58 22.04
C LYS A 48 8.55 2.60 20.92
N ILE A 49 9.03 1.40 21.28
CA ILE A 49 9.25 0.31 20.31
C ILE A 49 7.95 -0.05 19.60
N ARG A 50 6.84 -0.17 20.35
CA ARG A 50 5.53 -0.50 19.79
C ARG A 50 5.05 0.57 18.81
N ASP A 51 5.21 1.85 19.15
CA ASP A 51 4.80 2.97 18.30
C ASP A 51 5.64 3.06 17.02
N ALA A 52 6.95 2.87 17.11
CA ALA A 52 7.83 2.82 15.95
C ALA A 52 7.51 1.62 15.05
N GLN A 53 7.24 0.44 15.62
CA GLN A 53 6.78 -0.73 14.87
C GLN A 53 5.42 -0.50 14.18
N ALA A 54 4.50 0.21 14.83
CA ALA A 54 3.22 0.56 14.22
C ALA A 54 3.41 1.45 12.99
N SER A 55 4.37 2.38 13.03
CA SER A 55 4.71 3.24 11.90
C SER A 55 5.26 2.43 10.72
N VAL A 56 6.20 1.49 10.96
CA VAL A 56 6.71 0.58 9.93
C VAL A 56 5.58 -0.26 9.32
N ARG A 57 4.71 -0.84 10.16
CA ARG A 57 3.57 -1.64 9.71
C ARG A 57 2.57 -0.84 8.88
N ALA A 58 2.35 0.43 9.20
CA ALA A 58 1.46 1.29 8.41
C ALA A 58 1.99 1.50 6.99
N ILE A 59 3.30 1.73 6.84
CA ILE A 59 3.95 1.90 5.54
C ILE A 59 3.89 0.62 4.71
N ASP A 60 4.24 -0.52 5.33
CA ASP A 60 4.17 -1.84 4.68
C ASP A 60 2.71 -2.22 4.36
N GLY A 61 1.75 -1.82 5.20
CA GLY A 61 0.32 -2.02 4.97
C GLY A 61 -0.22 -1.24 3.76
N LEU A 62 0.23 0.01 3.57
CA LEU A 62 -0.15 0.82 2.41
C LEU A 62 0.32 0.18 1.09
N THR A 63 1.58 -0.27 1.03
CA THR A 63 2.11 -0.94 -0.17
C THR A 63 1.35 -2.25 -0.46
N THR A 64 1.00 -3.00 0.58
CA THR A 64 0.16 -4.20 0.48
C THR A 64 -1.23 -3.88 -0.05
N HIS A 65 -1.88 -2.81 0.42
CA HIS A 65 -3.20 -2.40 -0.07
C HIS A 65 -3.19 -2.03 -1.55
N ILE A 66 -2.16 -1.30 -2.01
CA ILE A 66 -1.98 -0.97 -3.43
C ILE A 66 -1.86 -2.26 -4.25
N ALA A 67 -1.03 -3.21 -3.80
CA ALA A 67 -0.87 -4.50 -4.48
C ALA A 67 -2.19 -5.30 -4.53
N HIS A 68 -2.95 -5.34 -3.43
CA HIS A 68 -4.23 -6.03 -3.36
C HIS A 68 -5.28 -5.43 -4.29
N ALA A 69 -5.37 -4.11 -4.42
CA ALA A 69 -6.29 -3.48 -5.36
C ALA A 69 -6.02 -3.93 -6.81
N ILE A 70 -4.73 -4.02 -7.19
CA ILE A 70 -4.32 -4.50 -8.51
C ILE A 70 -4.67 -5.98 -8.71
N LEU A 71 -4.37 -6.82 -7.72
CA LEU A 71 -4.66 -8.25 -7.79
C LEU A 71 -6.16 -8.52 -7.83
N ARG A 72 -6.98 -7.77 -7.10
CA ARG A 72 -8.43 -7.92 -7.08
C ARG A 72 -9.05 -7.69 -8.46
N TRP A 73 -8.63 -6.64 -9.18
CA TRP A 73 -9.05 -6.42 -10.57
C TRP A 73 -8.57 -7.53 -11.50
N LYS A 74 -7.32 -7.98 -11.37
CA LYS A 74 -6.77 -9.05 -12.21
C LYS A 74 -7.46 -10.39 -12.00
N ALA A 75 -8.02 -10.62 -10.83
CA ALA A 75 -8.77 -11.83 -10.48
C ALA A 75 -10.22 -11.83 -11.00
N LEU A 76 -10.76 -10.69 -11.47
CA LEU A 76 -12.09 -10.67 -12.08
C LEU A 76 -12.11 -11.45 -13.42
N PRO A 77 -13.21 -12.16 -13.72
CA PRO A 77 -13.40 -12.81 -15.01
C PRO A 77 -13.23 -11.84 -16.20
N PRO A 78 -12.64 -12.29 -17.33
CA PRO A 78 -12.40 -11.41 -18.49
C PRO A 78 -13.65 -10.73 -19.06
N ASP A 79 -14.77 -11.44 -19.07
CA ASP A 79 -16.10 -10.95 -19.46
C ASP A 79 -16.54 -9.76 -18.59
N GLN A 80 -16.42 -9.89 -17.26
CA GLN A 80 -16.77 -8.82 -16.33
C GLN A 80 -15.84 -7.61 -16.45
N ARG A 81 -14.57 -7.82 -16.80
CA ARG A 81 -13.65 -6.70 -17.07
C ARG A 81 -14.01 -6.00 -18.38
N ALA A 82 -14.32 -6.76 -19.42
CA ALA A 82 -14.69 -6.25 -20.74
C ALA A 82 -15.97 -5.41 -20.68
N GLU A 83 -16.93 -5.78 -19.85
CA GLU A 83 -18.16 -5.00 -19.60
C GLU A 83 -17.89 -3.59 -19.01
N ILE A 84 -16.76 -3.40 -18.33
CA ILE A 84 -16.41 -2.12 -17.71
C ILE A 84 -15.45 -1.32 -18.58
N THR A 85 -14.58 -1.99 -19.35
CA THR A 85 -13.55 -1.34 -20.17
C THR A 85 -13.98 -1.10 -21.63
N GLY A 86 -15.02 -1.77 -22.10
CA GLY A 86 -15.58 -1.64 -23.45
C GLY A 86 -16.60 -0.51 -23.56
#